data_AF-A0A7Y3EEN9-F1
#
_entry.id   AF-A0A7Y3EEN9-F1
#
_cell.length_a   1.000
_cell.length_b   1.000
_cell.length_c   1.000
_cell.angle_alpha   90.00
_cell.angle_beta   90.00
_cell.angle_gamma   90.00
#
_symmetry.space_group_name_H-M   'P 1'
#
loop_
_entity.id
_entity.type
_entity.pdbx_description
1 polymer ?
#
loop_
_entity_poly.entity_id
_entity_poly.type
_entity_poly.pdbx_seq_one_letter_code
_entity_poly.pdbx_strand_id
1 'polypeptide(L)'
;MMRIDSVTARDLDLDRVRESLDRTRSKAGREALRRRFARPLSDARQIRDVQDALAALRAMDRPLRADDRIMEGARRYVQSNVVLARGSRMRMWVSEGWYRFRYADIVRELAAGRNAVHLLLRLASGVVERLRTGDPPRLLAERADRMQGHADALRAAVRMKPLLWVDRSLRGDAKEAILELIDLLGDVDALQAMAVVGGDAGWSRPEVIEGEGVVIEAEAAVHPLLPEAAPNPIHLGGAGSLVFLTGPNMAGKTTYLRTVALTVYLAQLGMNVPARSMRFTPVGSLFTSLNPVDDLREGVSYFYAEVLRVKEAATLLAEGEPTLLLFDEVFRGTNLKDALEASAHVIRGFADATNGVSVFSSHLSELSEDLADHPAVRFRRFNGAIADGRPTFDFRIEDGVSDQRFGMLLLRHARVPELIARLRA
;
A
#
# COMPACT_ATOMS: atom_id res chain seq x y z
N MET A 1 13.15 -3.20 1.24
CA MET A 1 11.79 -2.61 1.11
C MET A 1 11.56 -2.40 -0.37
N MET A 2 10.33 -2.57 -0.86
CA MET A 2 10.04 -2.28 -2.26
C MET A 2 10.16 -0.78 -2.53
N ARG A 3 10.84 -0.42 -3.61
CA ARG A 3 10.96 0.94 -4.13
C ARG A 3 9.72 1.30 -4.94
N ILE A 4 9.12 2.44 -4.61
CA ILE A 4 7.99 3.06 -5.29
C ILE A 4 8.27 4.56 -5.32
N ASP A 5 8.30 5.16 -6.51
CA ASP A 5 8.44 6.60 -6.65
C ASP A 5 7.09 7.35 -6.54
N SER A 6 7.15 8.68 -6.49
CA SER A 6 5.97 9.53 -6.36
C SER A 6 5.02 9.42 -7.55
N VAL A 7 5.53 9.21 -8.76
CA VAL A 7 4.74 9.04 -9.99
C VAL A 7 3.91 7.76 -9.89
N THR A 8 4.54 6.66 -9.49
CA THR A 8 3.91 5.36 -9.31
C THR A 8 2.88 5.40 -8.17
N ALA A 9 3.23 6.03 -7.05
CA ALA A 9 2.29 6.20 -5.94
C ALA A 9 1.02 6.97 -6.36
N ARG A 10 1.18 7.99 -7.21
CA ARG A 10 0.08 8.79 -7.78
C ARG A 10 -0.73 8.01 -8.82
N ASP A 11 -0.05 7.31 -9.74
CA ASP A 11 -0.69 6.50 -10.80
C ASP A 11 -1.64 5.45 -10.23
N LEU A 12 -1.29 4.90 -9.06
CA LEU A 12 -2.02 3.86 -8.34
C LEU A 12 -2.99 4.39 -7.28
N ASP A 13 -3.04 5.71 -7.06
CA ASP A 13 -3.86 6.36 -6.04
C ASP A 13 -3.73 5.67 -4.66
N LEU A 14 -2.48 5.43 -4.24
CA LEU A 14 -2.19 4.63 -3.03
C LEU A 14 -2.80 5.21 -1.76
N ASP A 15 -2.99 6.54 -1.70
CA ASP A 15 -3.66 7.19 -0.58
C ASP A 15 -5.14 6.81 -0.50
N ARG A 16 -5.87 6.86 -1.62
CA ARG A 16 -7.27 6.41 -1.66
C ARG A 16 -7.40 4.92 -1.40
N VAL A 17 -6.46 4.11 -1.92
CA VAL A 17 -6.41 2.66 -1.60
C VAL A 17 -6.27 2.47 -0.10
N ARG A 18 -5.28 3.10 0.55
CA ARG A 18 -5.08 3.03 1.99
C ARG A 18 -6.34 3.47 2.76
N GLU A 19 -6.95 4.59 2.39
CA GLU A 19 -8.16 5.11 3.04
C GLU A 19 -9.36 4.16 2.91
N SER A 20 -9.53 3.54 1.74
CA SER A 20 -10.60 2.56 1.52
C SER A 20 -10.44 1.31 2.38
N LEU A 21 -9.19 0.93 2.68
CA LEU A 21 -8.82 -0.27 3.43
C LEU A 21 -8.58 0.00 4.93
N ASP A 22 -8.60 1.25 5.38
CA ASP A 22 -8.36 1.59 6.78
C ASP A 22 -9.53 1.13 7.67
N ARG A 23 -9.24 0.24 8.61
CA ARG A 23 -10.18 -0.29 9.61
C ARG A 23 -9.66 -0.09 11.05
N THR A 24 -8.67 0.78 11.22
CA THR A 24 -8.04 1.05 12.52
C THR A 24 -8.99 1.76 13.47
N ARG A 25 -8.80 1.55 14.77
CA ARG A 25 -9.69 2.09 15.82
C ARG A 25 -9.05 3.23 16.60
N SER A 26 -7.75 3.46 16.41
CA SER A 26 -6.98 4.50 17.08
C SER A 26 -6.19 5.35 16.09
N LYS A 27 -5.82 6.56 16.50
CA LYS A 27 -4.95 7.46 15.75
C LYS A 27 -3.54 6.87 15.61
N ALA A 28 -3.01 6.26 16.68
CA ALA A 28 -1.73 5.55 16.62
C ALA A 28 -1.78 4.37 15.63
N GLY A 29 -2.93 3.68 15.55
CA GLY A 29 -3.21 2.67 14.53
C GLY A 29 -3.16 3.23 13.11
N ARG A 30 -3.86 4.34 12.84
CA ARG A 30 -3.81 5.03 11.54
C ARG A 30 -2.38 5.43 11.15
N GLU A 31 -1.61 5.96 12.10
CA GLU A 31 -0.21 6.34 11.87
C GLU A 31 0.66 5.11 11.57
N ALA A 32 0.47 4.00 12.30
CA ALA A 32 1.16 2.74 12.04
C ALA A 32 0.78 2.12 10.68
N LEU A 33 -0.50 2.14 10.32
CA LEU A 33 -1.00 1.69 9.02
C LEU A 33 -0.35 2.51 7.89
N ARG A 34 -0.32 3.84 8.03
CA ARG A 34 0.33 4.73 7.06
C ARG A 34 1.82 4.40 6.90
N ARG A 35 2.54 4.13 8.00
CA ARG A 35 3.95 3.71 7.93
C ARG A 35 4.15 2.40 7.17
N ARG A 36 3.22 1.44 7.33
CA ARG A 36 3.26 0.15 6.62
C ARG A 36 3.01 0.33 5.12
N PHE A 37 1.98 1.07 4.74
CA PHE A 37 1.68 1.39 3.33
C PHE A 37 2.80 2.18 2.65
N ALA A 38 3.48 3.06 3.38
CA ALA A 38 4.63 3.81 2.85
C ALA A 38 5.89 2.93 2.65
N ARG A 39 5.90 1.69 3.18
CA ARG A 39 7.07 0.83 3.20
C ARG A 39 6.73 -0.64 2.94
N PRO A 40 6.24 -0.99 1.74
CA PRO A 40 6.00 -2.38 1.38
C PRO A 40 7.29 -3.20 1.44
N LEU A 41 7.15 -4.47 1.78
CA LEU A 41 8.26 -5.38 2.00
C LEU A 41 8.78 -5.90 0.65
N SER A 42 10.02 -6.36 0.63
CA SER A 42 10.64 -7.01 -0.53
C SER A 42 11.32 -8.33 -0.16
N ASP A 43 11.27 -8.70 1.13
CA ASP A 43 11.86 -9.93 1.66
C ASP A 43 10.74 -10.95 1.90
N ALA A 44 10.91 -12.15 1.35
CA ALA A 44 9.90 -13.19 1.39
C ALA A 44 9.57 -13.65 2.83
N ARG A 45 10.55 -13.68 3.73
CA ARG A 45 10.36 -14.08 5.12
C ARG A 45 9.56 -13.02 5.88
N GLN A 46 9.89 -11.74 5.71
CA GLN A 46 9.15 -10.63 6.31
C GLN A 46 7.69 -10.60 5.83
N ILE A 47 7.44 -10.85 4.54
CA ILE A 47 6.07 -10.90 4.01
C ILE A 47 5.30 -12.05 4.68
N ARG A 48 5.89 -13.25 4.79
CA ARG A 48 5.28 -14.40 5.47
C ARG A 48 5.03 -14.14 6.95
N ASP A 49 5.97 -13.52 7.66
CA ASP A 49 5.81 -13.13 9.07
C ASP A 49 4.59 -12.21 9.27
N VAL A 50 4.36 -11.27 8.35
CA VAL A 50 3.15 -10.43 8.36
C VAL A 50 1.90 -11.26 8.04
N GLN A 51 1.92 -12.08 6.98
CA GLN A 51 0.77 -12.91 6.61
C GLN A 51 0.32 -13.85 7.75
N ASP A 52 1.26 -14.46 8.46
CA ASP A 52 0.98 -15.34 9.58
C ASP A 52 0.40 -14.56 10.75
N ALA A 53 0.93 -13.37 11.05
CA ALA A 53 0.35 -12.47 12.03
C ALA A 53 -1.09 -12.07 11.67
N LEU A 54 -1.36 -11.70 10.41
CA LEU A 54 -2.72 -11.36 9.96
C LEU A 54 -3.66 -12.56 10.06
N ALA A 55 -3.22 -13.74 9.66
CA ALA A 55 -4.01 -14.97 9.76
C ALA A 55 -4.37 -15.30 11.21
N ALA A 56 -3.41 -15.20 12.14
CA ALA A 56 -3.66 -15.42 13.56
C ALA A 56 -4.63 -14.38 14.15
N LEU A 57 -4.46 -13.09 13.82
CA LEU A 57 -5.37 -12.02 14.27
C LEU A 57 -6.80 -12.18 13.73
N ARG A 58 -6.94 -12.69 12.50
CA ARG A 58 -8.25 -12.96 11.90
C ARG A 58 -8.95 -14.17 12.53
N ALA A 59 -8.19 -15.17 12.96
CA ALA A 59 -8.71 -16.38 13.60
C ALA A 59 -9.16 -16.17 15.06
N MET A 60 -8.86 -15.01 15.66
CA MET A 60 -9.30 -14.70 17.02
C MET A 60 -10.82 -14.56 17.12
N ASP A 61 -11.39 -15.08 18.22
CA ASP A 61 -12.81 -15.01 18.58
C ASP A 61 -13.38 -13.59 18.57
N ARG A 62 -12.55 -12.61 18.94
CA ARG A 62 -12.87 -11.19 18.97
C ARG A 62 -11.64 -10.37 18.61
N PRO A 63 -11.80 -9.22 17.95
CA PRO A 63 -10.67 -8.36 17.62
C PRO A 63 -9.95 -7.86 18.89
N LEU A 64 -8.65 -7.60 18.79
CA LEU A 64 -7.90 -6.99 19.89
C LEU A 64 -8.48 -5.61 20.25
N ARG A 65 -8.36 -5.26 21.52
CA ARG A 65 -8.84 -3.97 22.03
C ARG A 65 -7.84 -2.88 21.65
N ALA A 66 -8.33 -1.82 21.06
CA ALA A 66 -7.65 -0.55 20.89
C ALA A 66 -8.62 0.54 21.38
N ASP A 67 -8.11 1.51 22.14
CA ASP A 67 -8.91 2.58 22.72
C ASP A 67 -8.17 3.92 22.55
N ASP A 68 -8.63 4.69 21.57
CA ASP A 68 -8.04 5.98 21.20
C ASP A 68 -8.05 6.97 22.37
N ARG A 69 -9.08 6.94 23.22
CA ARG A 69 -9.19 7.85 24.37
C ARG A 69 -8.12 7.55 25.41
N ILE A 70 -7.85 6.27 25.67
CA ILE A 70 -6.79 5.84 26.60
C ILE A 70 -5.41 6.23 26.04
N MET A 71 -5.16 5.91 24.78
CA MET A 71 -3.85 6.12 24.14
C MET A 71 -3.53 7.62 24.00
N GLU A 72 -4.44 8.43 23.46
CA GLU A 72 -4.25 9.87 23.33
C GLU A 72 -4.32 10.60 24.69
N GLY A 73 -5.04 10.04 25.67
CA GLY A 73 -5.01 10.53 27.05
C GLY A 73 -3.61 10.43 27.66
N ALA A 74 -2.97 9.27 27.53
CA ALA A 74 -1.60 9.07 28.00
C ALA A 74 -0.59 9.91 27.20
N ARG A 75 -0.73 9.98 25.87
CA ARG A 75 0.13 10.79 24.98
C ARG A 75 0.09 12.27 25.36
N ARG A 76 -1.11 12.85 25.48
CA ARG A 76 -1.29 14.26 25.88
C ARG A 76 -0.70 14.55 27.26
N TYR A 77 -0.85 13.63 28.21
CA TYR A 77 -0.27 13.80 29.53
C TYR A 77 1.26 13.89 29.48
N VAL A 78 1.95 12.98 28.79
CA VAL A 78 3.43 12.98 28.73
C VAL A 78 4.02 14.09 27.85
N GLN A 79 3.22 14.67 26.96
CA GLN A 79 3.60 15.80 26.11
C GLN A 79 3.17 17.16 26.68
N SER A 80 2.49 17.18 27.83
CA SER A 80 2.06 18.43 28.45
C SER A 80 3.24 19.28 28.94
N ASN A 81 3.16 20.60 28.75
CA ASN A 81 4.20 21.57 29.13
C ASN A 81 4.20 21.95 30.63
N VAL A 82 3.60 21.13 31.49
CA VAL A 82 3.57 21.42 32.93
C VAL A 82 4.97 21.23 33.50
N VAL A 83 5.43 22.19 34.29
CA VAL A 83 6.76 22.17 34.91
C VAL A 83 6.91 20.95 35.82
N LEU A 84 7.94 20.14 35.57
CA LEU A 84 8.27 18.99 36.41
C LEU A 84 8.74 19.44 37.79
N ALA A 85 8.18 18.85 38.84
CA ALA A 85 8.60 19.11 40.20
C ALA A 85 10.08 18.75 40.39
N ARG A 86 10.84 19.62 41.08
CA ARG A 86 12.26 19.41 41.41
C ARG A 86 12.44 19.28 42.92
N GLY A 87 13.33 18.39 43.35
CA GLY A 87 13.63 18.15 44.77
C GLY A 87 13.73 16.67 45.16
N SER A 88 14.01 16.40 46.43
CA SER A 88 14.03 15.04 47.00
C SER A 88 12.61 14.49 47.22
N ARG A 89 12.46 13.16 47.31
CA ARG A 89 11.16 12.48 47.55
C ARG A 89 10.40 13.06 48.74
N MET A 90 11.12 13.32 49.83
CA MET A 90 10.57 13.87 51.08
C MET A 90 10.07 15.31 50.90
N ARG A 91 10.81 16.17 50.19
CA ARG A 91 10.35 17.53 49.86
C ARG A 91 9.10 17.51 48.98
N MET A 92 9.03 16.60 48.02
CA MET A 92 7.85 16.46 47.15
C MET A 92 6.60 16.03 47.92
N TRP A 93 6.76 15.25 48.99
CA TRP A 93 5.64 14.77 49.80
C TRP A 93 5.04 15.91 50.63
N VAL A 94 5.91 16.70 51.27
CA VAL A 94 5.50 17.92 51.98
C VAL A 94 4.87 18.94 51.01
N SER A 95 5.49 19.15 49.84
CA SER A 95 4.96 20.08 48.86
C SER A 95 3.63 19.62 48.28
N GLU A 96 3.38 18.32 48.09
CA GLU A 96 2.09 17.84 47.59
C GLU A 96 0.93 18.24 48.50
N GLY A 97 1.11 18.21 49.83
CA GLY A 97 0.10 18.70 50.78
C GLY A 97 -0.24 20.18 50.60
N TRP A 98 0.78 21.01 50.37
CA TRP A 98 0.60 22.45 50.11
C TRP A 98 0.02 22.72 48.71
N TYR A 99 0.46 21.99 47.69
CA TYR A 99 -0.08 22.06 46.33
C TYR A 99 -1.54 21.63 46.26
N ARG A 100 -1.96 20.65 47.05
CA ARG A 100 -3.38 20.25 47.16
C ARG A 100 -4.26 21.37 47.69
N PHE A 101 -3.73 22.20 48.58
CA PHE A 101 -4.46 23.33 49.17
C PHE A 101 -4.50 24.54 48.22
N ARG A 102 -3.40 24.85 47.51
CA ARG A 102 -3.26 26.09 46.71
C ARG A 102 -3.45 25.91 45.20
N TYR A 103 -3.25 24.70 44.68
CA TYR A 103 -3.26 24.36 43.24
C TYR A 103 -4.02 23.04 42.98
N ALA A 104 -5.26 22.97 43.46
CA ALA A 104 -6.08 21.76 43.35
C ALA A 104 -6.27 21.28 41.90
N ASP A 105 -6.36 22.21 40.93
CA ASP A 105 -6.47 21.89 39.50
C ASP A 105 -5.25 21.12 38.97
N ILE A 106 -4.04 21.59 39.28
CA ILE A 106 -2.80 20.93 38.86
C ILE A 106 -2.74 19.52 39.45
N VAL A 107 -3.07 19.35 40.73
CA VAL A 107 -3.08 18.02 41.36
C VAL A 107 -4.12 17.10 40.70
N ARG A 108 -5.30 17.61 40.33
CA ARG A 108 -6.31 16.86 39.57
C ARG A 108 -5.79 16.43 38.20
N GLU A 109 -5.14 17.31 37.46
CA GLU A 109 -4.55 16.99 36.16
C GLU A 109 -3.46 15.92 36.27
N LEU A 110 -2.57 16.02 37.27
CA LEU A 110 -1.55 15.01 37.52
C LEU A 110 -2.15 13.65 37.90
N ALA A 111 -3.20 13.65 38.73
CA ALA A 111 -3.91 12.43 39.09
C ALA A 111 -4.60 11.79 37.88
N ALA A 112 -5.20 12.62 36.99
CA ALA A 112 -5.79 12.18 35.74
C ALA A 112 -4.73 11.60 34.78
N GLY A 113 -3.57 12.25 34.67
CA GLY A 113 -2.44 11.78 33.89
C GLY A 113 -1.92 10.42 34.35
N ARG A 114 -1.68 10.26 35.66
CA ARG A 114 -1.34 8.95 36.25
C ARG A 114 -2.40 7.89 35.94
N ASN A 115 -3.69 8.24 36.05
CA ASN A 115 -4.77 7.31 35.74
C ASN A 115 -4.79 6.92 34.25
N ALA A 116 -4.51 7.86 33.33
CA ALA A 116 -4.40 7.58 31.91
C ALA A 116 -3.28 6.56 31.62
N VAL A 117 -2.10 6.71 32.23
CA VAL A 117 -1.01 5.73 32.11
C VAL A 117 -1.39 4.39 32.73
N HIS A 118 -2.13 4.37 33.84
CA HIS A 118 -2.63 3.13 34.45
C HIS A 118 -3.63 2.39 33.55
N LEU A 119 -4.52 3.12 32.87
CA LEU A 119 -5.43 2.56 31.87
C LEU A 119 -4.68 2.03 30.64
N LEU A 120 -3.65 2.74 30.18
CA LEU A 120 -2.77 2.28 29.10
C LEU A 120 -2.09 0.96 29.46
N LEU A 121 -1.57 0.84 30.69
CA LEU A 121 -0.96 -0.40 31.18
C LEU A 121 -1.95 -1.56 31.21
N ARG A 122 -3.19 -1.32 31.62
CA ARG A 122 -4.25 -2.34 31.60
C ARG A 122 -4.59 -2.77 30.17
N LEU A 123 -4.70 -1.81 29.24
CA LEU A 123 -4.94 -2.07 27.82
C LEU A 123 -3.82 -2.94 27.24
N ALA A 124 -2.56 -2.53 27.44
CA ALA A 124 -1.39 -3.26 26.98
C ALA A 124 -1.31 -4.68 27.56
N SER A 125 -1.52 -4.83 28.86
CA SER A 125 -1.50 -6.14 29.52
C SER A 125 -2.55 -7.09 28.93
N GLY A 126 -3.77 -6.59 28.69
CA GLY A 126 -4.83 -7.38 28.07
C GLY A 126 -4.55 -7.74 26.60
N VAL A 127 -3.86 -6.88 25.86
CA VAL A 127 -3.41 -7.19 24.49
C VAL A 127 -2.32 -8.26 24.52
N VAL A 128 -1.30 -8.12 25.39
CA VAL A 128 -0.21 -9.09 25.54
C VAL A 128 -0.73 -10.48 25.90
N GLU A 129 -1.65 -10.57 26.86
CA GLU A 129 -2.27 -11.84 27.29
C GLU A 129 -2.95 -12.55 26.11
N ARG A 130 -3.71 -11.79 25.31
CA ARG A 130 -4.40 -12.35 24.13
C ARG A 130 -3.44 -12.71 23.01
N LEU A 131 -2.40 -11.92 22.77
CA LEU A 131 -1.37 -12.25 21.78
C LEU A 131 -0.61 -13.52 22.17
N ARG A 132 -0.41 -13.80 23.46
CA ARG A 132 0.27 -15.01 23.94
C ARG A 132 -0.64 -16.23 24.05
N THR A 133 -1.91 -16.12 23.68
CA THR A 133 -2.82 -17.27 23.71
C THR A 133 -2.46 -18.23 22.58
N GLY A 134 -2.09 -19.47 22.92
CA GLY A 134 -1.65 -20.47 21.95
C GLY A 134 -0.18 -20.29 21.57
N ASP A 135 0.14 -20.56 20.30
CA ASP A 135 1.49 -20.38 19.72
C ASP A 135 1.46 -19.18 18.74
N PRO A 136 1.82 -17.97 19.18
CA PRO A 136 1.75 -16.79 18.33
C PRO A 136 2.81 -16.78 17.23
N PRO A 137 2.47 -16.34 16.01
CA PRO A 137 3.45 -16.04 14.97
C PRO A 137 4.55 -15.12 15.49
N ARG A 138 5.76 -15.30 14.96
CA ARG A 138 6.99 -14.58 15.38
C ARG A 138 6.78 -13.08 15.55
N LEU A 139 6.15 -12.42 14.56
CA LEU A 139 5.92 -10.97 14.60
C LEU A 139 5.03 -10.56 15.79
N LEU A 140 3.98 -11.31 16.08
CA LEU A 140 3.08 -11.02 17.21
C LEU A 140 3.76 -11.31 18.56
N ALA A 141 4.55 -12.38 18.64
CA ALA A 141 5.34 -12.71 19.82
C ALA A 141 6.34 -11.59 20.17
N GLU A 142 7.09 -11.10 19.18
CA GLU A 142 8.03 -9.98 19.36
C GLU A 142 7.32 -8.71 19.85
N ARG A 143 6.13 -8.41 19.31
CA ARG A 143 5.33 -7.25 19.76
C ARG A 143 4.85 -7.44 21.20
N ALA A 144 4.37 -8.63 21.56
CA ALA A 144 3.94 -8.95 22.91
C ALA A 144 5.09 -8.82 23.92
N ASP A 145 6.29 -9.30 23.58
CA ASP A 145 7.46 -9.23 24.45
C ASP A 145 7.95 -7.80 24.66
N ARG A 146 8.02 -7.01 23.60
CA ARG A 146 8.36 -5.57 23.70
C ARG A 146 7.32 -4.81 24.53
N MET A 147 6.03 -5.04 24.30
CA MET A 147 4.96 -4.42 25.08
C MET A 147 5.05 -4.79 26.56
N GLN A 148 5.31 -6.06 26.86
CA GLN A 148 5.49 -6.54 28.22
C GLN A 148 6.68 -5.86 28.89
N GLY A 149 7.83 -5.75 28.22
CA GLY A 149 9.03 -5.08 28.75
C GLY A 149 8.77 -3.62 29.11
N HIS A 150 8.13 -2.85 28.23
CA HIS A 150 7.76 -1.47 28.53
C HIS A 150 6.69 -1.38 29.64
N ALA A 151 5.72 -2.28 29.66
CA ALA A 151 4.70 -2.33 30.71
C ALA A 151 5.30 -2.63 32.10
N ASP A 152 6.27 -3.54 32.17
CA ASP A 152 6.97 -3.88 33.42
C ASP A 152 7.78 -2.71 33.96
N ALA A 153 8.52 -2.00 33.10
CA ALA A 153 9.25 -0.80 33.49
C ALA A 153 8.33 0.30 34.07
N LEU A 154 7.14 0.46 33.48
CA LEU A 154 6.16 1.47 33.88
C LEU A 154 5.39 1.12 35.16
N ARG A 155 5.14 -0.16 35.45
CA ARG A 155 4.42 -0.60 36.66
C ARG A 155 5.08 -0.10 37.94
N ALA A 156 6.41 -0.08 37.98
CA ALA A 156 7.16 0.44 39.12
C ALA A 156 6.94 1.95 39.31
N ALA A 157 6.97 2.72 38.21
CA ALA A 157 6.80 4.18 38.22
C ALA A 157 5.41 4.62 38.70
N VAL A 158 4.34 3.98 38.20
CA VAL A 158 2.95 4.34 38.53
C VAL A 158 2.60 4.07 40.01
N ARG A 159 3.25 3.09 40.65
CA ARG A 159 3.01 2.71 42.06
C ARG A 159 3.75 3.59 43.07
N MET A 160 4.63 4.48 42.62
CA MET A 160 5.40 5.35 43.52
C MET A 160 4.49 6.33 44.29
N LYS A 161 5.03 6.87 45.38
CA LYS A 161 4.47 8.00 46.13
C LYS A 161 5.62 8.95 46.49
N PRO A 162 5.41 10.27 46.58
CA PRO A 162 4.18 11.10 46.33
C PRO A 162 3.74 11.22 44.85
N LEU A 163 2.56 11.81 44.56
CA LEU A 163 2.04 12.01 43.19
C LEU A 163 2.98 12.87 42.33
N LEU A 164 3.59 13.92 42.90
CA LEU A 164 4.58 14.74 42.22
C LEU A 164 5.82 13.93 41.81
N TRP A 165 6.18 12.90 42.58
CA TRP A 165 7.29 12.01 42.25
C TRP A 165 6.91 11.02 41.14
N VAL A 166 5.69 10.47 41.18
CA VAL A 166 5.14 9.65 40.09
C VAL A 166 5.17 10.46 38.80
N ASP A 167 4.66 11.69 38.86
CA ASP A 167 4.60 12.57 37.70
C ASP A 167 5.98 12.83 37.09
N ARG A 168 6.96 13.18 37.93
CA ARG A 168 8.35 13.35 37.48
C ARG A 168 8.90 12.08 36.81
N SER A 169 8.64 10.91 37.41
CA SER A 169 9.11 9.64 36.88
C SER A 169 8.44 9.28 35.55
N LEU A 170 7.13 9.50 35.42
CA LEU A 170 6.38 9.18 34.19
C LEU A 170 6.71 10.13 33.03
N ARG A 171 6.81 11.44 33.30
CA ARG A 171 7.05 12.46 32.25
C ARG A 171 8.53 12.76 32.01
N GLY A 172 9.41 12.34 32.92
CA GLY A 172 10.85 12.31 32.74
C GLY A 172 11.31 10.94 32.27
N ASP A 173 11.76 10.12 33.23
CA ASP A 173 12.49 8.87 32.97
C ASP A 173 11.70 7.85 32.13
N ALA A 174 10.38 7.74 32.31
CA ALA A 174 9.56 6.73 31.68
C ALA A 174 8.78 7.21 30.44
N LYS A 175 9.02 8.46 30.00
CA LYS A 175 8.29 9.09 28.90
C LYS A 175 8.40 8.29 27.60
N GLU A 176 9.61 7.86 27.26
CA GLU A 176 9.88 7.08 26.04
C GLU A 176 9.16 5.73 26.08
N ALA A 177 9.18 5.02 27.23
CA ALA A 177 8.47 3.76 27.39
C ALA A 177 6.94 3.90 27.22
N ILE A 178 6.36 5.04 27.64
CA ILE A 178 4.93 5.32 27.41
C ILE A 178 4.65 5.50 25.91
N LEU A 179 5.47 6.27 25.21
CA LEU A 179 5.30 6.53 23.78
C LEU A 179 5.50 5.25 22.94
N GLU A 180 6.55 4.47 23.23
CA GLU A 180 6.80 3.16 22.60
C GLU A 180 5.63 2.19 22.84
N LEU A 181 5.05 2.17 24.04
CA LEU A 181 3.90 1.32 24.33
C LEU A 181 2.67 1.73 23.53
N ILE A 182 2.44 3.04 23.34
CA ILE A 182 1.35 3.55 22.48
C ILE A 182 1.62 3.17 21.03
N ASP A 183 2.85 3.28 20.55
CA ASP A 183 3.20 2.97 19.16
C ASP A 183 3.12 1.46 18.87
N LEU A 184 3.48 0.60 19.82
CA LEU A 184 3.30 -0.85 19.73
C LEU A 184 1.83 -1.27 19.71
N LEU A 185 0.99 -0.65 20.57
CA LEU A 185 -0.46 -0.84 20.52
C LEU A 185 -1.04 -0.36 19.19
N GLY A 186 -0.54 0.75 18.66
CA GLY A 186 -0.88 1.23 17.32
C GLY A 186 -0.49 0.26 16.22
N ASP A 187 0.70 -0.34 16.27
CA ASP A 187 1.12 -1.35 15.30
C ASP A 187 0.22 -2.58 15.29
N VAL A 188 -0.22 -3.03 16.47
CA VAL A 188 -1.18 -4.13 16.60
C VAL A 188 -2.58 -3.76 16.10
N ASP A 189 -3.05 -2.53 16.36
CA ASP A 189 -4.31 -2.02 15.77
C ASP A 189 -4.24 -1.97 14.24
N ALA A 190 -3.10 -1.55 13.67
CA ALA A 190 -2.88 -1.56 12.22
C ALA A 190 -2.87 -2.97 11.63
N LEU A 191 -2.17 -3.93 12.27
CA LEU A 191 -2.19 -5.33 11.84
C LEU A 191 -3.60 -5.93 11.95
N GLN A 192 -4.34 -5.63 13.02
CA GLN A 192 -5.72 -6.08 13.17
C GLN A 192 -6.62 -5.49 12.07
N ALA A 193 -6.45 -4.22 11.72
CA ALA A 193 -7.17 -3.58 10.62
C ALA A 193 -6.87 -4.25 9.28
N MET A 194 -5.59 -4.53 8.99
CA MET A 194 -5.17 -5.25 7.78
C MET A 194 -5.73 -6.68 7.74
N ALA A 195 -5.82 -7.37 8.88
CA ALA A 195 -6.31 -8.75 8.96
C ALA A 195 -7.81 -8.89 8.65
N VAL A 196 -8.60 -7.83 8.86
CA VAL A 196 -10.04 -7.81 8.58
C VAL A 196 -10.31 -7.52 7.10
N VAL A 197 -9.39 -6.85 6.39
CA VAL A 197 -9.50 -6.60 4.96
C VAL A 197 -9.38 -7.92 4.17
N GLY A 198 -10.28 -8.13 3.20
CA GLY A 198 -10.28 -9.34 2.38
C GLY A 198 -10.78 -10.58 3.12
N GLY A 199 -11.67 -10.40 4.10
CA GLY A 199 -12.51 -11.47 4.68
C GLY A 199 -13.74 -11.83 3.83
N ASP A 200 -14.05 -11.04 2.81
CA ASP A 200 -15.17 -11.26 1.89
C ASP A 200 -14.82 -12.25 0.77
N ALA A 201 -15.83 -12.79 0.09
CA ALA A 201 -15.65 -13.74 -1.02
C ALA A 201 -14.78 -13.12 -2.14
N GLY A 202 -13.72 -13.82 -2.54
CA GLY A 202 -12.88 -13.45 -3.69
C GLY A 202 -11.50 -12.88 -3.36
N TRP A 203 -11.15 -12.70 -2.09
CA TRP A 203 -9.78 -12.36 -1.67
C TRP A 203 -9.04 -13.60 -1.17
N SER A 204 -7.74 -13.69 -1.47
CA SER A 204 -6.92 -14.85 -1.10
C SER A 204 -5.61 -14.43 -0.44
N ARG A 205 -5.03 -15.35 0.35
CA ARG A 205 -3.67 -15.19 0.86
C ARG A 205 -2.70 -15.51 -0.28
N PRO A 206 -1.83 -14.59 -0.70
CA PRO A 206 -0.89 -14.86 -1.79
C PRO A 206 0.23 -15.80 -1.31
N GLU A 207 0.58 -16.77 -2.14
CA GLU A 207 1.73 -17.65 -1.93
C GLU A 207 3.03 -16.93 -2.31
N VAL A 208 3.93 -16.77 -1.34
CA VAL A 208 5.23 -16.15 -1.57
C VAL A 208 6.22 -17.23 -2.01
N ILE A 209 6.64 -17.18 -3.27
CA ILE A 209 7.62 -18.11 -3.84
C ILE A 209 9.03 -17.51 -3.84
N GLU A 210 10.02 -18.36 -3.59
CA GLU A 210 11.44 -18.03 -3.71
C GLU A 210 11.99 -18.75 -4.95
N GLY A 211 12.78 -18.07 -5.77
CA GLY A 211 13.33 -18.64 -7.00
C GLY A 211 14.04 -17.61 -7.86
N GLU A 212 14.63 -18.08 -8.95
CA GLU A 212 15.24 -17.21 -9.95
C GLU A 212 14.17 -16.54 -10.81
N GLY A 213 14.28 -15.22 -10.98
CA GLY A 213 13.37 -14.41 -11.79
C GLY A 213 12.10 -13.96 -11.07
N VAL A 214 11.38 -13.05 -11.74
CA VAL A 214 10.11 -12.52 -11.24
C VAL A 214 8.96 -13.33 -11.82
N VAL A 215 8.13 -13.87 -10.94
CA VAL A 215 6.89 -14.58 -11.29
C VAL A 215 5.74 -13.89 -10.57
N ILE A 216 4.67 -13.56 -11.29
CA ILE A 216 3.43 -13.02 -10.74
C ILE A 216 2.29 -13.72 -11.46
N GLU A 217 1.63 -14.62 -10.73
CA GLU A 217 0.49 -15.37 -11.24
C GLU A 217 -0.70 -15.17 -10.31
N ALA A 218 -1.83 -14.70 -10.85
CA ALA A 218 -3.06 -14.57 -10.08
C ALA A 218 -4.28 -14.95 -10.91
N GLU A 219 -5.26 -15.54 -10.25
CA GLU A 219 -6.53 -15.97 -10.84
C GLU A 219 -7.64 -15.00 -10.45
N ALA A 220 -8.40 -14.53 -11.44
CA ALA A 220 -9.56 -13.67 -11.22
C ALA A 220 -9.25 -12.42 -10.36
N ALA A 221 -8.13 -11.75 -10.64
CA ALA A 221 -7.76 -10.51 -9.96
C ALA A 221 -8.72 -9.37 -10.34
N VAL A 222 -9.10 -8.57 -9.35
CA VAL A 222 -10.02 -7.43 -9.49
C VAL A 222 -9.43 -6.17 -8.87
N HIS A 223 -9.80 -5.02 -9.42
CA HIS A 223 -9.34 -3.73 -8.90
C HIS A 223 -10.00 -3.44 -7.53
N PRO A 224 -9.24 -3.22 -6.44
CA PRO A 224 -9.80 -3.16 -5.08
C PRO A 224 -10.74 -1.97 -4.82
N LEU A 225 -10.66 -0.91 -5.62
CA LEU A 225 -11.53 0.27 -5.52
C LEU A 225 -12.78 0.22 -6.41
N LEU A 226 -12.94 -0.82 -7.24
CA LEU A 226 -14.07 -0.92 -8.18
C LEU A 226 -15.06 -1.99 -7.69
N PRO A 227 -16.31 -1.62 -7.35
CA PRO A 227 -17.28 -2.55 -6.75
C PRO A 227 -17.75 -3.68 -7.69
N GLU A 228 -17.66 -3.48 -9.02
CA GLU A 228 -18.06 -4.46 -10.05
C GLU A 228 -16.96 -4.63 -11.11
N ALA A 229 -15.70 -4.76 -10.68
CA ALA A 229 -14.60 -5.01 -11.62
C ALA A 229 -14.67 -6.41 -12.24
N ALA A 230 -14.49 -6.48 -13.56
CA ALA A 230 -14.34 -7.75 -14.25
C ALA A 230 -13.05 -8.47 -13.77
N PRO A 231 -13.15 -9.75 -13.35
CA PRO A 231 -11.99 -10.52 -12.91
C PRO A 231 -11.10 -10.87 -14.11
N ASN A 232 -9.80 -10.67 -13.96
CA ASN A 232 -8.81 -10.97 -14.99
C ASN A 232 -7.65 -11.80 -14.41
N PRO A 233 -7.12 -12.80 -15.14
CA PRO A 233 -5.89 -13.47 -14.75
C PRO A 233 -4.70 -12.52 -14.90
N ILE A 234 -3.66 -12.73 -14.09
CA ILE A 234 -2.36 -12.07 -14.21
C ILE A 234 -1.34 -13.17 -14.43
N HIS A 235 -0.62 -13.17 -15.56
CA HIS A 235 0.44 -14.13 -15.84
C HIS A 235 1.70 -13.41 -16.32
N LEU A 236 2.64 -13.15 -15.40
CA LEU A 236 3.92 -12.53 -15.69
C LEU A 236 5.06 -13.43 -15.20
N GLY A 237 6.13 -13.54 -15.99
CA GLY A 237 7.29 -14.38 -15.67
C GLY A 237 7.29 -15.74 -16.37
N GLY A 238 8.36 -16.52 -16.13
CA GLY A 238 8.61 -17.80 -16.81
C GLY A 238 9.07 -17.61 -18.26
N ALA A 239 8.47 -18.34 -19.21
CA ALA A 239 8.82 -18.29 -20.64
C ALA A 239 8.51 -16.94 -21.36
N GLY A 240 8.24 -15.87 -20.62
CA GLY A 240 8.01 -14.53 -21.17
C GLY A 240 8.06 -13.49 -20.06
N SER A 241 9.05 -12.60 -20.13
CA SER A 241 9.24 -11.49 -19.21
C SER A 241 8.36 -10.29 -19.56
N LEU A 242 7.83 -10.20 -20.78
CA LEU A 242 7.07 -9.05 -21.25
C LEU A 242 5.70 -9.42 -21.81
N VAL A 243 4.67 -8.67 -21.39
CA VAL A 243 3.33 -8.70 -21.98
C VAL A 243 3.11 -7.43 -22.80
N PHE A 244 2.86 -7.59 -24.10
CA PHE A 244 2.39 -6.52 -24.97
C PHE A 244 0.87 -6.57 -25.03
N LEU A 245 0.23 -5.55 -24.46
CA LEU A 245 -1.21 -5.45 -24.27
C LEU A 245 -1.82 -4.47 -25.28
N THR A 246 -2.69 -4.98 -26.14
CA THR A 246 -3.39 -4.16 -27.14
C THR A 246 -4.88 -4.06 -26.86
N GLY A 247 -5.56 -3.13 -27.52
CA GLY A 247 -7.00 -2.97 -27.38
C GLY A 247 -7.43 -1.52 -27.58
N PRO A 248 -8.71 -1.28 -27.84
CA PRO A 248 -9.22 0.06 -28.00
C PRO A 248 -9.15 0.83 -26.68
N ASN A 249 -9.17 2.16 -26.79
CA ASN A 249 -9.29 3.02 -25.62
C ASN A 249 -10.64 2.77 -24.95
N MET A 250 -10.67 2.83 -23.62
CA MET A 250 -11.82 2.49 -22.75
C MET A 250 -12.09 0.99 -22.55
N ALA A 251 -11.37 0.07 -23.19
CA ALA A 251 -11.58 -1.38 -23.00
C ALA A 251 -11.01 -1.96 -21.69
N GLY A 252 -10.40 -1.12 -20.84
CA GLY A 252 -9.93 -1.52 -19.50
C GLY A 252 -8.43 -1.75 -19.35
N LYS A 253 -7.60 -1.46 -20.36
CA LYS A 253 -6.12 -1.64 -20.32
C LYS A 253 -5.47 -0.99 -19.08
N THR A 254 -5.69 0.31 -18.86
CA THR A 254 -5.16 1.04 -17.70
C THR A 254 -5.65 0.48 -16.37
N THR A 255 -6.92 0.08 -16.31
CA THR A 255 -7.53 -0.55 -15.12
C THR A 255 -6.86 -1.89 -14.82
N TYR A 256 -6.56 -2.68 -15.84
CA TYR A 256 -5.82 -3.94 -15.70
C TYR A 256 -4.40 -3.70 -15.18
N LEU A 257 -3.66 -2.74 -15.76
CA LEU A 257 -2.32 -2.37 -15.27
C LEU A 257 -2.34 -1.97 -13.79
N ARG A 258 -3.30 -1.13 -13.37
CA ARG A 258 -3.50 -0.78 -11.96
C ARG A 258 -3.85 -1.99 -11.10
N THR A 259 -4.66 -2.91 -11.61
CA THR A 259 -5.04 -4.15 -10.91
C THR A 259 -3.80 -5.02 -10.65
N VAL A 260 -2.92 -5.19 -11.66
CA VAL A 260 -1.65 -5.90 -11.51
C VAL A 260 -0.79 -5.25 -10.42
N ALA A 261 -0.57 -3.94 -10.52
CA ALA A 261 0.26 -3.18 -9.58
C ALA A 261 -0.26 -3.27 -8.14
N LEU A 262 -1.56 -3.03 -7.94
CA LEU A 262 -2.19 -3.03 -6.62
C LEU A 262 -2.24 -4.43 -6.00
N THR A 263 -2.41 -5.47 -6.82
CA THR A 263 -2.36 -6.87 -6.37
C THR A 263 -0.98 -7.20 -5.80
N VAL A 264 0.11 -6.84 -6.50
CA VAL A 264 1.49 -7.03 -6.02
C VAL A 264 1.79 -6.14 -4.81
N TYR A 265 1.36 -4.88 -4.84
CA TYR A 265 1.54 -3.94 -3.74
C TYR A 265 0.92 -4.46 -2.43
N LEU A 266 -0.33 -4.92 -2.47
CA LEU A 266 -1.02 -5.49 -1.31
C LEU A 266 -0.37 -6.81 -0.85
N ALA A 267 0.08 -7.66 -1.78
CA ALA A 267 0.81 -8.87 -1.46
C ALA A 267 2.12 -8.57 -0.70
N GLN A 268 2.85 -7.52 -1.11
CA GLN A 268 4.08 -7.07 -0.45
C GLN A 268 3.85 -6.30 0.86
N LEU A 269 2.60 -5.93 1.17
CA LEU A 269 2.20 -5.54 2.53
C LEU A 269 1.89 -6.76 3.42
N GLY A 270 1.95 -7.98 2.88
CA GLY A 270 1.58 -9.22 3.56
C GLY A 270 0.06 -9.39 3.69
N MET A 271 -0.74 -8.59 2.99
CA MET A 271 -2.20 -8.64 3.06
C MET A 271 -2.75 -9.76 2.17
N ASN A 272 -4.01 -10.13 2.43
CA ASN A 272 -4.82 -10.80 1.41
C ASN A 272 -4.95 -9.88 0.19
N VAL A 273 -5.07 -10.48 -0.99
CA VAL A 273 -5.19 -9.77 -2.28
C VAL A 273 -6.56 -9.99 -2.91
N PRO A 274 -7.07 -9.03 -3.72
CA PRO A 274 -8.35 -9.14 -4.43
C PRO A 274 -8.24 -10.08 -5.65
N ALA A 275 -7.93 -11.34 -5.40
CA ALA A 275 -7.83 -12.40 -6.41
C ALA A 275 -8.23 -13.74 -5.78
N ARG A 276 -8.74 -14.67 -6.60
CA ARG A 276 -9.11 -16.03 -6.15
C ARG A 276 -7.92 -16.82 -5.64
N SER A 277 -6.77 -16.65 -6.28
CA SER A 277 -5.47 -17.18 -5.84
C SER A 277 -4.36 -16.30 -6.41
N MET A 278 -3.21 -16.30 -5.74
CA MET A 278 -2.02 -15.62 -6.24
C MET A 278 -0.78 -16.37 -5.76
N ARG A 279 0.22 -16.52 -6.63
CA ARG A 279 1.59 -16.88 -6.28
C ARG A 279 2.54 -15.86 -6.89
N PHE A 280 3.54 -15.41 -6.14
CA PHE A 280 4.45 -14.37 -6.62
C PHE A 280 5.83 -14.38 -5.96
N THR A 281 6.83 -13.94 -6.73
CA THR A 281 8.14 -13.58 -6.20
C THR A 281 8.11 -12.13 -5.74
N PRO A 282 8.60 -11.80 -4.53
CA PRO A 282 8.75 -10.41 -4.09
C PRO A 282 9.58 -9.59 -5.08
N VAL A 283 9.14 -8.36 -5.34
CA VAL A 283 9.84 -7.41 -6.22
C VAL A 283 10.49 -6.31 -5.40
N GLY A 284 11.74 -5.99 -5.75
CA GLY A 284 12.49 -4.86 -5.23
C GLY A 284 11.94 -3.52 -5.70
N SER A 285 11.37 -3.45 -6.91
CA SER A 285 10.83 -2.22 -7.47
C SER A 285 9.48 -2.44 -8.15
N LEU A 286 8.52 -1.54 -7.89
CA LEU A 286 7.28 -1.40 -8.65
C LEU A 286 7.29 -0.03 -9.31
N PHE A 287 7.24 -0.01 -10.64
CA PHE A 287 7.37 1.20 -11.42
C PHE A 287 6.25 1.29 -12.45
N THR A 288 5.62 2.46 -12.54
CA THR A 288 4.57 2.69 -13.52
C THR A 288 4.79 3.96 -14.34
N SER A 289 4.23 3.94 -15.55
CA SER A 289 4.03 5.10 -16.41
C SER A 289 2.64 4.99 -17.02
N LEU A 290 1.60 5.25 -16.22
CA LEU A 290 0.20 5.11 -16.65
C LEU A 290 -0.39 6.43 -17.13
N ASN A 291 -0.06 7.53 -16.45
CA ASN A 291 -0.46 8.88 -16.82
C ASN A 291 0.75 9.82 -16.73
N PRO A 292 1.49 10.04 -17.83
CA PRO A 292 2.44 11.12 -17.88
C PRO A 292 1.65 12.42 -17.67
N VAL A 293 1.78 13.03 -16.49
CA VAL A 293 1.13 14.30 -16.19
C VAL A 293 1.97 15.38 -16.85
N ASP A 294 1.31 16.27 -17.60
CA ASP A 294 1.90 17.52 -18.08
C ASP A 294 2.49 18.27 -16.89
N ASP A 295 3.82 18.35 -16.82
CA ASP A 295 4.46 19.37 -16.01
C ASP A 295 4.69 20.61 -16.87
N LEU A 296 3.66 21.45 -16.97
CA LEU A 296 3.75 22.76 -17.62
C LEU A 296 4.81 23.68 -16.96
N ARG A 297 5.35 23.31 -15.79
CA ARG A 297 6.27 24.16 -15.01
C ARG A 297 7.74 23.90 -15.30
N GLU A 298 8.12 22.75 -15.86
CA GLU A 298 9.53 22.39 -16.06
C GLU A 298 10.09 22.68 -17.47
N GLY A 299 9.27 23.18 -18.41
CA GLY A 299 9.75 23.52 -19.76
C GLY A 299 10.24 22.32 -20.59
N VAL A 300 9.99 21.10 -20.11
CA VAL A 300 10.32 19.84 -20.77
C VAL A 300 9.17 19.46 -21.70
N SER A 301 9.46 19.06 -22.94
CA SER A 301 8.43 18.56 -23.86
C SER A 301 7.84 17.25 -23.33
N TYR A 302 6.54 17.04 -23.55
CA TYR A 302 5.84 15.81 -23.13
C TYR A 302 6.59 14.54 -23.54
N PHE A 303 7.10 14.50 -24.78
CA PHE A 303 7.91 13.40 -25.28
C PHE A 303 9.20 13.18 -24.47
N TYR A 304 9.93 14.24 -24.10
CA TYR A 304 11.15 14.09 -23.33
C TYR A 304 10.88 13.63 -21.89
N ALA A 305 9.74 14.01 -21.29
CA ALA A 305 9.31 13.45 -20.01
C ALA A 305 9.06 11.92 -20.11
N GLU A 306 8.45 11.44 -21.21
CA GLU A 306 8.31 10.00 -21.47
C GLU A 306 9.67 9.31 -21.61
N VAL A 307 10.63 9.94 -22.31
CA VAL A 307 12.01 9.43 -22.44
C VAL A 307 12.71 9.33 -21.09
N LEU A 308 12.60 10.35 -20.23
CA LEU A 308 13.16 10.32 -18.88
C LEU A 308 12.55 9.21 -18.04
N ARG A 309 11.23 8.98 -18.15
CA ARG A 309 10.55 7.88 -17.46
C ARG A 309 11.06 6.51 -17.92
N VAL A 310 11.25 6.31 -19.21
CA VAL A 310 11.85 5.06 -19.74
C VAL A 310 13.30 4.89 -19.26
N LYS A 311 14.08 5.97 -19.21
CA LYS A 311 15.46 5.94 -18.69
C LYS A 311 15.51 5.51 -17.22
N GLU A 312 14.59 6.00 -16.38
CA GLU A 312 14.49 5.59 -14.98
C GLU A 312 14.18 4.09 -14.87
N ALA A 313 13.22 3.58 -15.65
CA ALA A 313 12.91 2.15 -15.68
C ALA A 313 14.10 1.29 -16.12
N ALA A 314 14.81 1.71 -17.17
CA ALA A 314 16.01 1.03 -17.64
C ALA A 314 17.12 1.02 -16.57
N THR A 315 17.23 2.09 -15.78
CA THR A 315 18.18 2.18 -14.65
C THR A 315 17.83 1.17 -13.56
N LEU A 316 16.54 1.05 -13.20
CA LEU A 316 16.08 0.05 -12.22
C LEU A 316 16.40 -1.39 -12.67
N LEU A 317 16.20 -1.69 -13.96
CA LEU A 317 16.58 -2.99 -14.52
C LEU A 317 18.10 -3.21 -14.47
N ALA A 318 18.90 -2.20 -14.83
CA ALA A 318 20.36 -2.29 -14.85
C ALA A 318 20.99 -2.48 -13.45
N GLU A 319 20.32 -2.03 -12.39
CA GLU A 319 20.74 -2.27 -11.00
C GLU A 319 20.57 -3.74 -10.57
N GLY A 320 19.86 -4.56 -11.35
CA GLY A 320 19.73 -6.00 -11.12
C GLY A 320 18.68 -6.39 -10.08
N GLU A 321 17.90 -5.43 -9.56
CA GLU A 321 16.82 -5.74 -8.61
C GLU A 321 15.60 -6.35 -9.32
N PRO A 322 14.91 -7.33 -8.70
CA PRO A 322 13.62 -7.83 -9.16
C PRO A 322 12.61 -6.70 -9.38
N THR A 323 12.15 -6.48 -10.60
CA THR A 323 11.38 -5.28 -10.94
C THR A 323 10.10 -5.60 -11.71
N LEU A 324 8.99 -4.94 -11.35
CA LEU A 324 7.75 -4.92 -12.12
C LEU A 324 7.58 -3.55 -12.79
N LEU A 325 7.52 -3.55 -14.12
CA LEU A 325 7.34 -2.34 -14.93
C LEU A 325 5.97 -2.35 -15.63
N LEU A 326 5.23 -1.25 -15.54
CA LEU A 326 3.91 -1.13 -16.18
C LEU A 326 3.81 0.18 -16.94
N PHE A 327 3.61 0.09 -18.25
CA PHE A 327 3.55 1.23 -19.15
C PHE A 327 2.21 1.29 -19.87
N ASP A 328 1.61 2.47 -19.93
CA ASP A 328 0.38 2.72 -20.70
C ASP A 328 0.61 3.74 -21.80
N GLU A 329 0.67 3.25 -23.04
CA GLU A 329 0.91 3.98 -24.29
C GLU A 329 2.13 4.91 -24.20
N VAL A 330 3.31 4.33 -24.36
CA VAL A 330 4.58 5.08 -24.39
C VAL A 330 4.74 5.88 -25.69
N PHE A 331 5.45 7.00 -25.59
CA PHE A 331 5.86 7.86 -26.70
C PHE A 331 4.69 8.48 -27.49
N ARG A 332 3.59 8.82 -26.80
CA ARG A 332 2.44 9.52 -27.41
C ARG A 332 2.78 10.94 -27.87
N GLY A 333 3.84 11.54 -27.33
CA GLY A 333 4.22 12.92 -27.59
C GLY A 333 4.91 13.21 -28.92
N THR A 334 5.18 12.21 -29.75
CA THR A 334 5.93 12.36 -31.02
C THR A 334 5.12 11.90 -32.22
N ASN A 335 5.69 12.00 -33.42
CA ASN A 335 5.05 11.50 -34.63
C ASN A 335 4.97 9.96 -34.60
N LEU A 336 4.01 9.40 -35.34
CA LEU A 336 3.70 7.97 -35.32
C LEU A 336 4.93 7.09 -35.65
N LYS A 337 5.77 7.51 -36.62
CA LYS A 337 6.93 6.71 -37.02
C LYS A 337 7.96 6.62 -35.90
N ASP A 338 8.29 7.76 -35.29
CA ASP A 338 9.22 7.81 -34.15
C ASP A 338 8.66 7.04 -32.95
N ALA A 339 7.35 7.13 -32.70
CA ALA A 339 6.69 6.41 -31.61
C ALA A 339 6.78 4.89 -31.80
N LEU A 340 6.57 4.38 -33.03
CA LEU A 340 6.72 2.97 -33.37
C LEU A 340 8.16 2.49 -33.15
N GLU A 341 9.13 3.20 -33.75
CA GLU A 341 10.56 2.83 -33.68
C GLU A 341 11.08 2.83 -32.24
N ALA A 342 10.80 3.91 -31.48
CA ALA A 342 11.24 4.03 -30.10
C ALA A 342 10.56 2.98 -29.19
N SER A 343 9.26 2.73 -29.36
CA SER A 343 8.54 1.72 -28.58
C SER A 343 9.09 0.33 -28.84
N ALA A 344 9.28 -0.05 -30.10
CA ALA A 344 9.82 -1.36 -30.48
C ALA A 344 11.22 -1.57 -29.88
N HIS A 345 12.09 -0.56 -29.94
CA HIS A 345 13.43 -0.62 -29.36
C HIS A 345 13.40 -0.85 -27.84
N VAL A 346 12.58 -0.07 -27.13
CA VAL A 346 12.45 -0.17 -25.66
C VAL A 346 11.84 -1.50 -25.24
N ILE A 347 10.76 -1.92 -25.90
CA ILE A 347 10.07 -3.17 -25.58
C ILE A 347 10.99 -4.37 -25.78
N ARG A 348 11.72 -4.44 -26.90
CA ARG A 348 12.71 -5.52 -27.12
C ARG A 348 13.78 -5.54 -26.03
N GLY A 349 14.39 -4.39 -25.75
CA GLY A 349 15.41 -4.29 -24.69
C GLY A 349 14.89 -4.69 -23.30
N PHE A 350 13.64 -4.37 -22.96
CA PHE A 350 13.04 -4.73 -21.67
C PHE A 350 12.60 -6.20 -21.63
N ALA A 351 12.24 -6.78 -22.78
CA ALA A 351 11.94 -8.21 -22.90
C ALA A 351 13.19 -9.09 -22.66
N ASP A 352 14.39 -8.59 -22.95
CA ASP A 352 15.64 -9.30 -22.67
C ASP A 352 16.07 -9.26 -21.20
N ALA A 353 15.43 -8.43 -20.37
CA ALA A 353 15.76 -8.33 -18.95
C ALA A 353 15.33 -9.59 -18.18
N THR A 354 16.27 -10.21 -17.45
CA THR A 354 16.02 -11.44 -16.68
C THR A 354 15.55 -11.19 -15.26
N ASN A 355 15.82 -9.99 -14.71
CA ASN A 355 15.41 -9.55 -13.38
C ASN A 355 14.09 -8.76 -13.38
N GLY A 356 13.45 -8.58 -14.54
CA GLY A 356 12.26 -7.75 -14.68
C GLY A 356 11.09 -8.50 -15.32
N VAL A 357 9.87 -8.11 -14.96
CA VAL A 357 8.69 -8.38 -15.77
C VAL A 357 8.01 -7.07 -16.13
N SER A 358 7.52 -6.98 -17.37
CA SER A 358 6.96 -5.75 -17.91
C SER A 358 5.60 -5.98 -18.55
N VAL A 359 4.70 -4.99 -18.43
CA VAL A 359 3.50 -4.91 -19.25
C VAL A 359 3.49 -3.58 -19.99
N PHE A 360 3.42 -3.63 -21.31
CA PHE A 360 3.32 -2.46 -22.18
C PHE A 360 1.95 -2.46 -22.86
N SER A 361 1.11 -1.49 -22.50
CA SER A 361 -0.15 -1.24 -23.18
C SER A 361 0.06 -0.30 -24.36
N SER A 362 -0.57 -0.58 -25.50
CA SER A 362 -0.55 0.27 -26.69
C SER A 362 -1.85 0.17 -27.48
N HIS A 363 -2.21 1.25 -28.17
CA HIS A 363 -3.22 1.23 -29.22
C HIS A 363 -2.62 1.05 -30.63
N LEU A 364 -1.29 1.04 -30.75
CA LEU A 364 -0.56 0.82 -31.99
C LEU A 364 -0.41 -0.67 -32.24
N SER A 365 -1.36 -1.27 -32.95
CA SER A 365 -1.34 -2.69 -33.29
C SER A 365 -0.18 -3.05 -34.22
N GLU A 366 0.33 -2.08 -34.98
CA GLU A 366 1.46 -2.23 -35.91
C GLU A 366 2.74 -2.68 -35.18
N LEU A 367 2.93 -2.33 -33.90
CA LEU A 367 4.04 -2.81 -33.08
C LEU A 367 4.07 -4.33 -32.91
N SER A 368 2.92 -5.01 -33.09
CA SER A 368 2.89 -6.46 -32.96
C SER A 368 3.70 -7.17 -34.05
N GLU A 369 3.77 -6.61 -35.25
CA GLU A 369 4.57 -7.14 -36.35
C GLU A 369 6.07 -7.04 -36.01
N ASP A 370 6.49 -5.90 -35.46
CA ASP A 370 7.85 -5.63 -35.02
C ASP A 370 8.27 -6.40 -33.76
N LEU A 371 7.36 -7.09 -33.08
CA LEU A 371 7.64 -7.82 -31.84
C LEU A 371 7.36 -9.32 -31.95
N ALA A 372 6.76 -9.79 -33.05
CA ALA A 372 6.27 -11.15 -33.21
C ALA A 372 7.37 -12.22 -33.16
N ASP A 373 8.58 -11.87 -33.53
CA ASP A 373 9.77 -12.74 -33.52
C ASP A 373 10.44 -12.85 -32.15
N HIS A 374 10.06 -12.01 -31.17
CA HIS A 374 10.74 -11.96 -29.89
C HIS A 374 10.20 -13.04 -28.91
N PRO A 375 11.02 -14.02 -28.49
CA PRO A 375 10.54 -15.19 -27.74
C PRO A 375 10.00 -14.83 -26.34
N ALA A 376 10.47 -13.74 -25.75
CA ALA A 376 10.06 -13.29 -24.42
C ALA A 376 8.81 -12.38 -24.41
N VAL A 377 8.27 -12.01 -25.59
CA VAL A 377 7.09 -11.15 -25.70
C VAL A 377 5.82 -11.98 -25.84
N ARG A 378 4.86 -11.74 -24.96
CA ARG A 378 3.53 -12.36 -25.00
C ARG A 378 2.48 -11.33 -25.39
N PHE A 379 1.64 -11.68 -26.37
CA PHE A 379 0.58 -10.81 -26.85
C PHE A 379 -0.72 -11.05 -26.11
N ARG A 380 -1.27 -9.97 -25.55
CA ARG A 380 -2.58 -9.95 -24.90
C ARG A 380 -3.43 -8.83 -25.48
N ARG A 381 -4.75 -8.99 -25.40
CA ARG A 381 -5.69 -7.98 -25.89
C ARG A 381 -6.90 -7.79 -24.99
N PHE A 382 -7.46 -6.59 -25.05
CA PHE A 382 -8.85 -6.31 -24.68
C PHE A 382 -9.64 -6.04 -25.96
N ASN A 383 -10.84 -6.61 -26.06
CA ASN A 383 -11.74 -6.37 -27.18
C ASN A 383 -12.96 -5.54 -26.75
N GLY A 384 -13.63 -4.96 -27.73
CA GLY A 384 -15.00 -4.49 -27.61
C GLY A 384 -15.89 -5.12 -28.65
N ALA A 385 -17.19 -5.11 -28.39
CA ALA A 385 -18.23 -5.51 -29.31
C ALA A 385 -19.13 -4.32 -29.63
N ILE A 386 -19.84 -4.38 -30.76
CA ILE A 386 -20.89 -3.42 -31.08
C ILE A 386 -22.23 -4.08 -30.80
N ALA A 387 -22.98 -3.55 -29.85
CA ALA A 387 -24.34 -3.96 -29.54
C ALA A 387 -25.25 -2.73 -29.66
N ASP A 388 -26.34 -2.84 -30.43
CA ASP A 388 -27.31 -1.76 -30.68
C ASP A 388 -26.67 -0.44 -31.16
N GLY A 389 -25.63 -0.56 -32.00
CA GLY A 389 -24.87 0.59 -32.52
C GLY A 389 -23.98 1.28 -31.48
N ARG A 390 -23.80 0.69 -30.29
CA ARG A 390 -22.96 1.21 -29.21
C ARG A 390 -21.75 0.29 -28.97
N PRO A 391 -20.56 0.86 -28.70
CA PRO A 391 -19.45 0.07 -28.19
C PRO A 391 -19.80 -0.50 -26.81
N THR A 392 -19.54 -1.78 -26.62
CA THR A 392 -19.67 -2.51 -25.36
C THR A 392 -18.35 -3.23 -25.08
N PHE A 393 -17.96 -3.28 -23.82
CA PHE A 393 -16.71 -3.88 -23.37
C PHE A 393 -17.01 -4.83 -22.22
N ASP A 394 -16.54 -6.07 -22.30
CA ASP A 394 -16.66 -7.04 -21.21
C ASP A 394 -15.50 -6.95 -20.21
N PHE A 395 -14.49 -6.12 -20.53
CA PHE A 395 -13.30 -5.87 -19.74
C PHE A 395 -12.51 -7.14 -19.41
N ARG A 396 -12.44 -8.08 -20.36
CA ARG A 396 -11.67 -9.32 -20.22
C ARG A 396 -10.43 -9.33 -21.10
N ILE A 397 -9.31 -9.76 -20.51
CA ILE A 397 -8.04 -9.97 -21.21
C ILE A 397 -8.04 -11.33 -21.93
N GLU A 398 -7.62 -11.33 -23.18
CA GLU A 398 -7.50 -12.52 -24.03
C GLU A 398 -6.08 -12.66 -24.59
N ASP A 399 -5.74 -13.86 -25.10
CA ASP A 399 -4.56 -14.05 -25.94
C ASP A 399 -4.70 -13.35 -27.30
N GLY A 400 -3.59 -12.82 -27.81
CA GLY A 400 -3.48 -12.27 -29.16
C GLY A 400 -3.41 -10.74 -29.20
N VAL A 401 -3.67 -10.20 -30.39
CA VAL A 401 -3.57 -8.77 -30.69
C VAL A 401 -4.95 -8.25 -31.10
N SER A 402 -5.27 -7.02 -30.71
CA SER A 402 -6.47 -6.30 -31.15
C SER A 402 -6.08 -5.23 -32.18
N ASP A 403 -6.82 -5.21 -33.29
CA ASP A 403 -6.77 -4.20 -34.37
C ASP A 403 -7.99 -3.26 -34.36
N GLN A 404 -8.86 -3.36 -33.35
CA GLN A 404 -10.14 -2.64 -33.28
C GLN A 404 -9.98 -1.12 -33.11
N ARG A 405 -10.62 -0.34 -33.99
CA ARG A 405 -10.60 1.14 -33.97
C ARG A 405 -12.00 1.72 -33.77
N PHE A 406 -12.34 2.13 -32.55
CA PHE A 406 -13.67 2.67 -32.20
C PHE A 406 -13.81 4.20 -32.32
N GLY A 407 -12.75 4.95 -32.64
CA GLY A 407 -12.76 6.41 -32.59
C GLY A 407 -13.88 7.07 -33.41
N MET A 408 -14.04 6.68 -34.69
CA MET A 408 -15.10 7.23 -35.53
C MET A 408 -16.49 6.73 -35.11
N LEU A 409 -16.59 5.51 -34.59
CA LEU A 409 -17.85 4.98 -34.07
C LEU A 409 -18.34 5.81 -32.87
N LEU A 410 -17.45 6.15 -31.94
CA LEU A 410 -17.74 7.01 -30.79
C LEU A 410 -18.17 8.41 -31.22
N LEU A 411 -17.47 9.02 -32.19
CA LEU A 411 -17.83 10.32 -32.75
C LEU A 411 -19.24 10.31 -33.39
N ARG A 412 -19.58 9.25 -34.13
CA ARG A 412 -20.93 9.06 -34.69
C ARG A 412 -21.97 8.89 -33.59
N HIS A 413 -21.68 8.11 -32.56
CA HIS A 413 -22.60 7.95 -31.43
C HIS A 413 -22.83 9.27 -30.68
N ALA A 414 -21.78 10.09 -30.51
CA ALA A 414 -21.88 11.42 -29.92
C ALA A 414 -22.58 12.45 -30.84
N ARG A 415 -23.04 12.02 -32.03
CA ARG A 415 -23.71 12.84 -33.04
C ARG A 415 -22.90 14.04 -33.52
N VAL A 416 -21.58 13.96 -33.40
CA VAL A 416 -20.66 15.04 -33.78
C VAL A 416 -20.72 15.34 -35.29
N PRO A 417 -20.73 14.34 -36.20
CA PRO A 417 -20.87 14.60 -37.63
C PRO A 417 -22.13 15.39 -37.98
N GLU A 418 -23.26 15.09 -37.36
CA GLU A 418 -24.53 15.80 -37.58
C GLU A 418 -24.49 17.24 -37.08
N LEU A 419 -23.82 17.48 -35.95
CA LEU A 419 -23.58 18.83 -35.44
C LEU A 419 -22.66 19.63 -36.38
N ILE A 420 -21.59 19.02 -36.88
CA ILE A 420 -20.68 19.66 -37.85
C ILE A 420 -21.39 19.97 -39.17
N ALA A 421 -22.24 19.06 -39.65
CA ALA A 421 -23.01 19.27 -40.88
C ALA A 421 -23.92 20.51 -40.78
N ARG A 422 -24.45 20.80 -39.58
CA ARG A 422 -25.26 22.01 -39.31
C ARG A 422 -24.47 23.30 -39.26
N LEU A 423 -23.15 23.28 -39.06
CA LEU A 423 -22.31 24.48 -39.12
C LEU A 423 -22.17 25.04 -40.55
N ARG A 424 -22.53 24.23 -41.55
CA ARG A 424 -22.48 24.59 -42.98
C ARG A 424 -23.84 25.01 -43.53
N ALA A 425 -24.88 24.96 -42.70
CA ALA A 425 -26.23 25.47 -42.98
C ALA A 425 -26.39 26.82 -42.28
#